data_AF-Q04RE3-F1
#
_entry.id   AF-Q04RE3-F1
#
_cell.length_a   1.000
_cell.length_b   1.000
_cell.length_c   1.000
_cell.angle_alpha   90.00
_cell.angle_beta   90.00
_cell.angle_gamma   90.00
#
_symmetry.space_group_name_H-M   'P 1'
#
loop_
_entity.id
_entity.type
_entity.pdbx_description
1 polymer ?
#
loop_
_entity_poly.entity_id
_entity_poly.type
_entity_poly.pdbx_seq_one_letter_code
_entity_poly.pdbx_strand_id
1 'polypeptide(L)'
;MKQNKNQLQRGTLAITAFAITALFLVTNCKKEKDDNKELLLMAALLSGSNGKAEFKFSNTTNLLAARTKDSSRFLTLPDAVGQGSAFLTDLAGDNPQNYGDGNGDGFNDKFLTPEAAEIQICQIVAYKSVEKGSPARGSETLQNANFVSFNMTGPFGSGVCTAFAGKSITGLGGTMKTTLPINQIPQNEKEDYDRIGLVIRAFRYYFNPNDIPENAYRYVDLILNKPTPPAFPGMEDVVFAERGDVSPVIFDHQSPQSFVTSPSLIFPELLPKNELKPYSFFESFIDASSGSLLKMPDGTSTNAAFGFNSLNPAENYSGVLYTNNSQKLKFKLPTSAKSLKKDDPYILVVDLNNTKGEKGNLLFNVSVDKVLFWNSASADNIFSPQLDAADRPNATNGEDNLATTARKNLIFHLPTIRSETK
;
A
#
# COMPACT_ATOMS: atom_id res chain seq x y z
N MET A 1 27.20 -55.86 -34.62
CA MET A 1 25.78 -55.97 -34.20
C MET A 1 25.67 -55.82 -32.68
N LYS A 2 25.19 -54.67 -32.21
CA LYS A 2 24.20 -54.51 -31.14
C LYS A 2 23.90 -53.02 -31.01
N GLN A 3 22.75 -52.61 -31.52
CA GLN A 3 22.09 -51.35 -31.22
C GLN A 3 21.42 -51.47 -29.85
N ASN A 4 21.50 -50.43 -29.04
CA ASN A 4 20.45 -50.12 -28.08
C ASN A 4 20.16 -48.62 -28.14
N LYS A 5 18.93 -48.29 -28.51
CA LYS A 5 18.35 -46.96 -28.57
C LYS A 5 17.88 -46.57 -27.17
N ASN A 6 18.30 -45.41 -26.67
CA ASN A 6 17.39 -44.29 -26.39
C ASN A 6 18.18 -43.12 -25.79
N GLN A 7 18.37 -42.11 -26.64
CA GLN A 7 18.65 -40.72 -26.29
C GLN A 7 17.36 -40.06 -25.78
N LEU A 8 17.45 -39.27 -24.71
CA LEU A 8 17.06 -37.85 -24.66
C LEU A 8 17.48 -37.34 -23.26
N GLN A 9 18.65 -36.72 -23.12
CA GLN A 9 18.90 -35.28 -23.27
C GLN A 9 18.08 -34.38 -22.32
N ARG A 10 18.86 -33.69 -21.46
CA ARG A 10 18.79 -32.26 -21.14
C ARG A 10 17.54 -31.72 -20.44
N GLY A 11 17.77 -31.18 -19.25
CA GLY A 11 16.86 -30.25 -18.61
C GLY A 11 17.34 -29.89 -17.21
N THR A 12 18.43 -29.14 -17.11
CA THR A 12 18.73 -28.26 -15.97
C THR A 12 17.48 -27.42 -15.70
N LEU A 13 16.67 -27.80 -14.70
CA LEU A 13 15.61 -26.93 -14.21
C LEU A 13 16.29 -25.80 -13.44
N ALA A 14 16.47 -24.68 -14.14
CA ALA A 14 16.85 -23.41 -13.55
C ALA A 14 15.85 -23.09 -12.43
N ILE A 15 16.33 -23.11 -11.19
CA ILE A 15 15.63 -22.55 -10.05
C ILE A 15 15.72 -21.03 -10.24
N THR A 16 14.75 -20.45 -10.95
CA THR A 16 14.66 -19.00 -11.08
C THR A 16 14.06 -18.47 -9.79
N ALA A 17 14.93 -18.24 -8.79
CA ALA A 17 14.58 -17.41 -7.65
C ALA A 17 14.20 -16.03 -8.19
N PHE A 18 12.93 -15.65 -8.04
CA PHE A 18 12.47 -14.32 -8.38
C PHE A 18 12.99 -13.34 -7.33
N ALA A 19 14.09 -12.67 -7.65
CA ALA A 19 14.46 -11.43 -7.01
C ALA A 19 13.41 -10.39 -7.43
N ILE A 20 12.33 -10.25 -6.66
CA ILE A 20 11.61 -8.98 -6.64
C ILE A 20 12.57 -8.02 -5.99
N THR A 21 13.39 -7.35 -6.81
CA THR A 21 14.09 -6.15 -6.41
C THR A 21 13.02 -5.09 -6.18
N ALA A 22 12.34 -5.17 -5.02
CA ALA A 22 11.74 -3.99 -4.44
C ALA A 22 12.90 -3.03 -4.30
N LEU A 23 12.92 -2.00 -5.15
CA LEU A 23 13.99 -1.04 -5.26
C LEU A 23 13.96 -0.17 -3.99
N PHE A 24 14.39 -0.75 -2.87
CA PHE A 24 14.62 -0.05 -1.63
C PHE A 24 15.89 0.76 -1.81
N LEU A 25 15.71 2.01 -2.19
CA LEU A 25 16.76 3.02 -2.17
C LEU A 25 17.02 3.40 -0.71
N VAL A 26 17.63 2.47 0.04
CA VAL A 26 18.35 2.82 1.25
C VAL A 26 19.70 3.35 0.80
N THR A 27 19.79 4.67 0.68
CA THR A 27 21.04 5.37 0.46
C THR A 27 22.05 4.94 1.51
N ASN A 28 23.14 4.27 1.11
CA ASN A 28 24.28 4.09 1.99
C ASN A 28 25.50 4.85 1.46
N CYS A 29 25.83 5.90 2.20
CA CYS A 29 27.12 6.57 2.15
C CYS A 29 28.23 5.58 2.55
N LYS A 30 28.99 5.08 1.58
CA LYS A 30 30.47 5.27 1.49
C LYS A 30 31.05 4.48 0.31
N LYS A 31 31.66 5.27 -0.59
CA LYS A 31 32.70 4.96 -1.60
C LYS A 31 33.25 3.53 -1.59
N GLU A 32 33.04 2.82 -2.69
CA GLU A 32 34.13 2.33 -3.55
C GLU A 32 33.63 1.83 -4.93
N LYS A 33 33.98 2.60 -5.97
CA LYS A 33 34.24 2.21 -7.38
C LYS A 33 33.32 1.15 -8.04
N ASP A 34 32.02 1.38 -8.05
CA ASP A 34 31.20 1.26 -9.28
C ASP A 34 29.85 2.03 -9.20
N ASP A 35 29.72 2.89 -8.20
CA ASP A 35 28.50 3.64 -7.85
C ASP A 35 28.06 4.67 -8.91
N ASN A 36 28.91 5.02 -9.87
CA ASN A 36 28.63 6.16 -10.74
C ASN A 36 27.38 5.99 -11.59
N LYS A 37 27.00 4.78 -12.03
CA LYS A 37 25.83 4.61 -12.91
C LYS A 37 24.50 4.67 -12.16
N GLU A 38 24.41 4.06 -10.98
CA GLU A 38 23.24 4.09 -10.10
C GLU A 38 23.06 5.47 -9.44
N LEU A 39 24.16 6.12 -9.01
CA LEU A 39 24.12 7.52 -8.56
C LEU A 39 23.81 8.48 -9.71
N LEU A 40 24.26 8.21 -10.94
CA LEU A 40 23.90 9.03 -12.11
C LEU A 40 22.45 8.81 -12.53
N LEU A 41 21.87 7.62 -12.31
CA LEU A 41 20.45 7.37 -12.56
C LEU A 41 19.58 8.03 -11.48
N MET A 42 19.96 7.94 -10.20
CA MET A 42 19.35 8.71 -9.10
C MET A 42 19.50 10.20 -9.32
N ALA A 43 20.70 10.66 -9.68
CA ALA A 43 20.95 12.05 -10.00
C ALA A 43 20.10 12.45 -11.19
N ALA A 44 20.05 11.71 -12.30
CA ALA A 44 19.21 12.04 -13.46
C ALA A 44 17.69 12.05 -13.15
N LEU A 45 17.21 11.16 -12.28
CA LEU A 45 15.81 11.10 -11.82
C LEU A 45 15.45 12.25 -10.85
N LEU A 46 16.43 12.81 -10.13
CA LEU A 46 16.26 13.88 -9.13
C LEU A 46 16.80 15.25 -9.58
N SER A 47 17.63 15.32 -10.61
CA SER A 47 18.40 16.50 -11.03
C SER A 47 17.57 17.50 -11.83
N GLY A 48 16.28 17.22 -12.04
CA GLY A 48 15.31 18.15 -12.61
C GLY A 48 14.28 18.67 -11.60
N SER A 49 14.23 18.14 -10.37
CA SER A 49 13.19 18.52 -9.41
C SER A 49 13.41 19.95 -8.92
N ASN A 50 12.41 20.80 -9.10
CA ASN A 50 12.43 22.19 -8.65
C ASN A 50 11.52 22.44 -7.43
N GLY A 51 10.97 21.39 -6.82
CA GLY A 51 10.17 21.49 -5.60
C GLY A 51 10.03 20.18 -4.83
N LYS A 52 9.12 20.20 -3.86
CA LYS A 52 8.84 19.08 -2.95
C LYS A 52 7.35 18.90 -2.71
N ALA A 53 6.92 17.64 -2.64
CA ALA A 53 5.69 17.23 -2.00
C ALA A 53 5.99 16.82 -0.55
N GLU A 54 5.41 17.52 0.41
CA GLU A 54 5.48 17.17 1.83
C GLU A 54 4.28 16.30 2.21
N PHE A 55 4.52 15.18 2.87
CA PHE A 55 3.47 14.35 3.47
C PHE A 55 3.54 14.53 4.98
N LYS A 56 2.48 15.08 5.56
CA LYS A 56 2.34 15.35 6.98
C LYS A 56 1.38 14.34 7.57
N PHE A 57 1.93 13.45 8.40
CA PHE A 57 1.18 12.35 9.00
C PHE A 57 0.67 12.70 10.39
N SER A 58 -0.53 12.24 10.73
CA SER A 58 -1.13 12.32 12.06
C SER A 58 -2.14 11.18 12.28
N ASN A 59 -2.99 11.31 13.32
CA ASN A 59 -4.17 10.49 13.55
C ASN A 59 -5.46 11.29 13.32
N THR A 60 -6.62 10.60 13.38
CA THR A 60 -7.93 11.15 13.02
C THR A 60 -8.28 12.34 13.90
N THR A 61 -8.05 12.24 15.21
CA THR A 61 -8.30 13.32 16.18
C THR A 61 -7.46 14.56 15.90
N ASN A 62 -6.18 14.39 15.59
CA ASN A 62 -5.27 15.51 15.30
C ASN A 62 -5.60 16.16 13.95
N LEU A 63 -5.97 15.37 12.94
CA LEU A 63 -6.40 15.89 11.64
C LEU A 63 -7.74 16.65 11.75
N LEU A 64 -8.67 16.16 12.58
CA LEU A 64 -9.89 16.87 12.95
C LEU A 64 -9.58 18.17 13.71
N ALA A 65 -8.73 18.13 14.73
CA ALA A 65 -8.38 19.32 15.52
C ALA A 65 -7.70 20.40 14.67
N ALA A 66 -6.86 19.98 13.71
CA ALA A 66 -6.29 20.89 12.72
C ALA A 66 -7.39 21.54 11.87
N ARG A 67 -8.41 20.77 11.44
CA ARG A 67 -9.59 21.30 10.73
C ARG A 67 -10.38 22.30 11.58
N THR A 68 -10.63 22.02 12.86
CA THR A 68 -11.44 22.91 13.73
C THR A 68 -10.74 24.22 14.04
N LYS A 69 -9.42 24.22 14.23
CA LYS A 69 -8.63 25.45 14.44
C LYS A 69 -8.62 26.39 13.23
N ASP A 70 -8.81 25.82 12.05
CA ASP A 70 -8.79 26.53 10.78
C ASP A 70 -10.22 26.84 10.25
N SER A 71 -11.25 26.63 11.07
CA SER A 71 -12.68 26.69 10.74
C SER A 71 -13.22 28.03 10.19
N SER A 72 -12.43 29.10 10.18
CA SER A 72 -12.78 30.35 9.49
C SER A 72 -12.38 30.37 7.99
N ARG A 73 -11.70 29.32 7.50
CA ARG A 73 -10.95 29.36 6.23
C ARG A 73 -11.06 28.11 5.35
N PHE A 74 -11.89 27.15 5.73
CA PHE A 74 -12.17 25.96 4.94
C PHE A 74 -13.64 25.98 4.51
N LEU A 75 -13.90 26.62 3.37
CA LEU A 75 -15.17 26.47 2.66
C LEU A 75 -15.30 25.01 2.22
N THR A 76 -16.39 24.39 2.62
CA THR A 76 -16.82 23.09 2.11
C THR A 76 -17.22 23.28 0.65
N LEU A 77 -16.60 22.52 -0.26
CA LEU A 77 -17.15 22.37 -1.60
C LEU A 77 -18.42 21.49 -1.50
N PRO A 78 -19.51 21.83 -2.20
CA PRO A 78 -20.52 20.91 -2.77
C PRO A 78 -20.11 20.57 -4.23
N ASP A 79 -20.53 19.53 -4.96
CA ASP A 79 -21.26 18.29 -4.74
C ASP A 79 -20.62 17.26 -5.69
N ALA A 80 -19.86 16.28 -5.18
CA ALA A 80 -19.70 14.93 -5.75
C ALA A 80 -18.52 14.20 -5.08
N VAL A 81 -18.86 13.17 -4.29
CA VAL A 81 -17.99 12.21 -3.59
C VAL A 81 -17.25 12.80 -2.37
N GLY A 82 -17.77 12.53 -1.16
CA GLY A 82 -17.09 12.81 0.12
C GLY A 82 -17.56 14.05 0.90
N GLN A 83 -18.71 14.64 0.58
CA GLN A 83 -19.12 15.96 1.10
C GLN A 83 -20.30 15.93 2.08
N GLY A 84 -20.13 15.25 3.20
CA GLY A 84 -20.84 15.62 4.43
C GLY A 84 -19.99 16.63 5.20
N SER A 85 -20.51 17.83 5.48
CA SER A 85 -19.78 18.95 6.09
C SER A 85 -19.30 18.72 7.54
N ALA A 86 -19.33 17.50 8.09
CA ALA A 86 -19.05 17.21 9.49
C ALA A 86 -17.89 16.22 9.75
N PHE A 87 -17.54 15.30 8.85
CA PHE A 87 -16.66 14.17 9.19
C PHE A 87 -15.40 14.05 8.31
N LEU A 88 -14.33 13.44 8.84
CA LEU A 88 -13.25 12.90 8.01
C LEU A 88 -13.76 11.62 7.36
N THR A 89 -13.41 11.37 6.11
CA THR A 89 -13.68 10.09 5.45
C THR A 89 -12.35 9.49 5.02
N ASP A 90 -12.19 8.18 5.22
CA ASP A 90 -11.09 7.45 4.62
C ASP A 90 -11.21 7.43 3.09
N LEU A 91 -10.21 6.87 2.41
CA LEU A 91 -10.25 6.78 0.95
C LEU A 91 -11.36 5.86 0.43
N ALA A 92 -11.89 4.94 1.23
CA ALA A 92 -13.01 4.09 0.86
C ALA A 92 -14.37 4.81 0.99
N GLY A 93 -14.41 5.96 1.65
CA GLY A 93 -15.58 6.79 1.87
C GLY A 93 -16.24 6.62 3.24
N ASP A 94 -15.62 5.87 4.15
CA ASP A 94 -16.15 5.61 5.49
C ASP A 94 -15.63 6.61 6.51
N ASN A 95 -16.41 6.85 7.56
CA ASN A 95 -16.00 7.72 8.66
C ASN A 95 -15.18 6.93 9.69
N PRO A 96 -13.87 7.21 9.89
CA PRO A 96 -13.03 6.51 10.86
C PRO A 96 -13.47 6.70 12.32
N GLN A 97 -14.33 7.69 12.60
CA GLN A 97 -14.91 7.87 13.93
C GLN A 97 -16.06 6.89 14.22
N ASN A 98 -16.63 6.27 13.17
CA ASN A 98 -17.79 5.39 13.22
C ASN A 98 -17.44 3.97 12.74
N TYR A 99 -16.17 3.57 12.78
CA TYR A 99 -15.85 2.17 12.55
C TYR A 99 -16.41 1.32 13.70
N GLY A 100 -16.93 0.15 13.36
CA GLY A 100 -17.63 -0.74 14.29
C GLY A 100 -19.11 -0.39 14.49
N ASP A 101 -19.87 -1.34 15.02
CA ASP A 101 -21.29 -1.16 15.38
C ASP A 101 -21.56 -1.28 16.89
N GLY A 102 -20.50 -1.40 17.69
CA GLY A 102 -20.54 -1.73 19.11
C GLY A 102 -20.68 -3.23 19.32
N ASN A 103 -21.86 -3.62 19.82
CA ASN A 103 -22.27 -5.03 19.97
C ASN A 103 -23.50 -5.30 19.10
N GLY A 104 -23.75 -4.49 18.07
CA GLY A 104 -24.98 -4.56 17.27
C GLY A 104 -25.09 -5.88 16.51
N ASP A 105 -23.93 -6.46 16.18
CA ASP A 105 -23.78 -7.77 15.56
C ASP A 105 -23.45 -8.90 16.56
N GLY A 106 -23.42 -8.61 17.86
CA GLY A 106 -23.16 -9.59 18.90
C GLY A 106 -21.69 -10.03 19.05
N PHE A 107 -20.75 -9.40 18.35
CA PHE A 107 -19.32 -9.54 18.57
C PHE A 107 -18.76 -8.33 19.31
N ASN A 108 -17.54 -8.45 19.86
CA ASN A 108 -16.82 -7.28 20.34
C ASN A 108 -16.04 -6.67 19.18
N ASP A 109 -16.27 -5.39 18.94
CA ASP A 109 -15.46 -4.59 18.02
C ASP A 109 -14.03 -4.41 18.56
N LYS A 110 -13.05 -4.79 17.75
CA LYS A 110 -11.63 -4.62 18.06
C LYS A 110 -10.95 -3.80 16.98
N PHE A 111 -10.02 -2.94 17.40
CA PHE A 111 -9.28 -2.04 16.51
C PHE A 111 -7.79 -2.07 16.82
N LEU A 112 -6.96 -2.23 15.78
CA LEU A 112 -5.53 -1.98 15.87
C LEU A 112 -5.13 -0.76 15.04
N THR A 113 -4.30 0.06 15.67
CA THR A 113 -3.55 1.12 15.01
C THR A 113 -2.16 0.57 14.72
N PRO A 114 -1.67 0.61 13.47
CA PRO A 114 -0.36 0.08 13.14
C PRO A 114 0.73 0.90 13.84
N GLU A 115 1.85 0.30 14.20
CA GLU A 115 2.98 1.05 14.80
C GLU A 115 3.70 1.90 13.75
N ALA A 116 3.68 1.47 12.49
CA ALA A 116 4.22 2.20 11.36
C ALA A 116 3.41 1.98 10.07
N ALA A 117 3.53 2.91 9.15
CA ALA A 117 2.90 2.82 7.84
C ALA A 117 3.77 3.43 6.73
N GLU A 118 3.52 3.07 5.48
CA GLU A 118 4.21 3.58 4.29
C GLU A 118 3.20 3.81 3.16
N ILE A 119 3.34 4.92 2.45
CA ILE A 119 2.67 5.15 1.17
C ILE A 119 3.65 4.83 0.04
N GLN A 120 3.27 3.93 -0.86
CA GLN A 120 4.09 3.55 -2.01
C GLN A 120 3.65 4.34 -3.26
N ILE A 121 4.29 5.49 -3.49
CA ILE A 121 3.87 6.45 -4.52
C ILE A 121 4.55 6.15 -5.86
N CYS A 122 3.76 5.91 -6.90
CA CYS A 122 4.26 5.65 -8.25
C CYS A 122 4.35 6.93 -9.08
N GLN A 123 3.29 7.75 -9.04
CA GLN A 123 3.17 8.95 -9.87
C GLN A 123 2.33 10.01 -9.15
N ILE A 124 2.65 11.28 -9.39
CA ILE A 124 1.84 12.45 -9.00
C ILE A 124 1.54 13.25 -10.26
N VAL A 125 0.27 13.50 -10.51
CA VAL A 125 -0.22 14.27 -11.68
C VAL A 125 -1.11 15.43 -11.23
N ALA A 126 -1.27 16.45 -12.06
CA ALA A 126 -2.15 17.58 -11.79
C ALA A 126 -3.12 17.81 -12.94
N TYR A 127 -4.32 18.27 -12.59
CA TYR A 127 -5.37 18.61 -13.54
C TYR A 127 -5.74 20.08 -13.40
N LYS A 128 -5.94 20.71 -14.55
CA LYS A 128 -6.53 22.04 -14.64
C LYS A 128 -8.00 22.00 -14.20
N SER A 129 -8.61 23.16 -13.96
CA SER A 129 -10.07 23.25 -13.79
C SER A 129 -10.80 22.92 -15.09
N VAL A 130 -12.08 22.58 -15.02
CA VAL A 130 -12.88 22.24 -16.21
C VAL A 130 -12.95 23.43 -17.18
N GLU A 131 -13.06 24.65 -16.64
CA GLU A 131 -13.08 25.90 -17.41
C GLU A 131 -11.77 26.15 -18.17
N LYS A 132 -10.67 25.51 -17.75
CA LYS A 132 -9.34 25.60 -18.34
C LYS A 132 -9.01 24.44 -19.28
N GLY A 133 -10.03 23.64 -19.67
CA GLY A 133 -9.91 22.60 -20.70
C GLY A 133 -9.57 21.20 -20.18
N SER A 134 -9.80 20.97 -18.88
CA SER A 134 -9.52 19.71 -18.20
C SER A 134 -10.75 18.80 -18.12
N PRO A 135 -10.61 17.47 -17.90
CA PRO A 135 -11.75 16.58 -17.70
C PRO A 135 -12.67 17.02 -16.55
N ALA A 136 -13.96 16.67 -16.68
CA ALA A 136 -14.93 16.78 -15.59
C ALA A 136 -14.50 15.93 -14.39
N ARG A 137 -14.92 16.34 -13.19
CA ARG A 137 -14.67 15.58 -11.95
C ARG A 137 -15.21 14.15 -12.08
N GLY A 138 -14.38 13.16 -11.72
CA GLY A 138 -14.68 11.73 -11.85
C GLY A 138 -14.33 11.13 -13.23
N SER A 139 -13.81 11.91 -14.17
CA SER A 139 -13.36 11.44 -15.50
C SER A 139 -11.85 11.61 -15.73
N GLU A 140 -11.11 11.87 -14.66
CA GLU A 140 -9.66 11.99 -14.66
C GLU A 140 -8.98 10.67 -15.01
N THR A 141 -7.95 10.73 -15.86
CA THR A 141 -7.11 9.62 -16.29
C THR A 141 -5.65 10.09 -16.40
N LEU A 142 -4.69 9.17 -16.46
CA LEU A 142 -3.29 9.57 -16.66
C LEU A 142 -3.05 10.22 -18.02
N GLN A 143 -3.87 9.87 -19.03
CA GLN A 143 -3.75 10.39 -20.39
C GLN A 143 -4.27 11.82 -20.53
N ASN A 144 -5.25 12.22 -19.71
CA ASN A 144 -5.82 13.56 -19.72
C ASN A 144 -5.32 14.47 -18.58
N ALA A 145 -4.31 14.02 -17.83
CA ALA A 145 -3.59 14.86 -16.90
C ALA A 145 -2.83 15.97 -17.63
N ASN A 146 -2.90 17.20 -17.13
CA ASN A 146 -2.24 18.35 -17.76
C ASN A 146 -0.78 18.48 -17.37
N PHE A 147 -0.38 17.89 -16.23
CA PHE A 147 0.98 17.97 -15.73
C PHE A 147 1.37 16.73 -14.94
N VAL A 148 2.61 16.29 -15.10
CA VAL A 148 3.21 15.19 -14.34
C VAL A 148 4.24 15.77 -13.39
N SER A 149 3.91 15.80 -12.10
CA SER A 149 4.76 16.37 -11.05
C SER A 149 5.81 15.37 -10.57
N PHE A 150 5.48 14.08 -10.54
CA PHE A 150 6.41 13.01 -10.21
C PHE A 150 6.02 11.77 -10.98
N ASN A 151 7.01 11.01 -11.47
CA ASN A 151 6.77 9.72 -12.10
C ASN A 151 7.98 8.84 -11.87
N MET A 152 7.80 7.73 -11.16
CA MET A 152 8.85 6.74 -11.01
C MET A 152 8.62 5.56 -11.94
N THR A 153 9.61 5.32 -12.79
CA THR A 153 9.58 4.24 -13.77
C THR A 153 10.64 3.21 -13.43
N GLY A 154 10.23 1.95 -13.37
CA GLY A 154 11.15 0.83 -13.19
C GLY A 154 11.86 0.45 -14.50
N PRO A 155 12.98 -0.28 -14.42
CA PRO A 155 13.80 -0.64 -15.59
C PRO A 155 13.13 -1.62 -16.57
N PHE A 156 11.99 -2.23 -16.23
CA PHE A 156 11.47 -3.40 -16.95
C PHE A 156 10.01 -3.31 -17.43
N GLY A 157 9.41 -2.13 -17.65
CA GLY A 157 8.07 -2.14 -18.22
C GLY A 157 7.46 -0.82 -18.65
N SER A 158 6.57 -0.93 -19.64
CA SER A 158 5.46 -0.01 -19.90
C SER A 158 4.27 -0.44 -19.05
N GLY A 159 3.84 0.40 -18.12
CA GLY A 159 2.74 0.09 -17.22
C GLY A 159 2.68 1.03 -16.03
N VAL A 160 1.62 0.95 -15.24
CA VAL A 160 1.45 1.76 -14.04
C VAL A 160 2.21 1.09 -12.89
N CYS A 161 2.82 1.89 -12.02
CA CYS A 161 3.52 1.41 -10.81
C CYS A 161 4.64 0.39 -11.09
N THR A 162 5.41 0.56 -12.18
CA THR A 162 6.60 -0.27 -12.44
C THR A 162 7.72 -0.04 -11.43
N ALA A 163 7.68 1.10 -10.71
CA ALA A 163 8.43 1.38 -9.50
C ALA A 163 7.61 2.31 -8.58
N PHE A 164 7.96 2.39 -7.30
CA PHE A 164 7.28 3.25 -6.33
C PHE A 164 8.24 3.79 -5.26
N ALA A 165 8.05 5.05 -4.86
CA ALA A 165 8.80 5.69 -3.80
C ALA A 165 8.05 5.53 -2.47
N GLY A 166 8.68 4.87 -1.51
CA GLY A 166 8.15 4.72 -0.15
C GLY A 166 8.17 6.02 0.64
N LYS A 167 7.06 6.33 1.32
CA LYS A 167 6.93 7.46 2.25
C LYS A 167 6.45 6.98 3.60
N SER A 168 7.40 6.91 4.53
CA SER A 168 7.27 6.30 5.85
C SER A 168 6.57 7.18 6.89
N ILE A 169 5.88 6.51 7.82
CA ILE A 169 5.08 7.05 8.92
C ILE A 169 5.44 6.29 10.22
N THR A 170 6.01 6.97 11.22
CA THR A 170 6.37 6.45 12.55
C THR A 170 5.75 7.34 13.62
N GLY A 171 5.62 6.81 14.84
CA GLY A 171 5.27 7.58 16.02
C GLY A 171 3.90 8.23 15.90
N LEU A 172 2.84 7.44 15.69
CA LEU A 172 1.46 7.91 15.52
C LEU A 172 0.88 8.70 16.74
N GLY A 173 1.69 8.90 17.78
CA GLY A 173 1.47 9.88 18.86
C GLY A 173 1.86 11.33 18.51
N GLY A 174 2.40 11.60 17.31
CA GLY A 174 2.87 12.93 16.91
C GLY A 174 2.70 13.24 15.42
N THR A 175 2.92 14.50 15.04
CA THR A 175 2.95 14.89 13.63
C THR A 175 4.34 14.68 13.05
N MET A 176 4.45 13.87 12.01
CA MET A 176 5.70 13.72 11.26
C MET A 176 5.59 14.27 9.84
N LYS A 177 6.75 14.58 9.25
CA LYS A 177 6.85 15.04 7.86
C LYS A 177 7.87 14.21 7.10
N THR A 178 7.50 13.78 5.91
CA THR A 178 8.44 13.25 4.91
C THR A 178 8.29 14.02 3.61
N THR A 179 9.31 14.00 2.77
CA THR A 179 9.33 14.75 1.52
C THR A 179 9.59 13.84 0.33
N LEU A 180 9.00 14.20 -0.79
CA LEU A 180 9.27 13.64 -2.11
C LEU A 180 9.70 14.78 -3.03
N PRO A 181 10.87 14.71 -3.68
CA PRO A 181 11.24 15.65 -4.72
C PRO A 181 10.26 15.58 -5.90
N ILE A 182 9.82 16.74 -6.40
CA ILE A 182 8.85 16.83 -7.50
C ILE A 182 9.23 17.93 -8.48
N ASN A 183 8.63 17.86 -9.67
CA ASN A 183 8.49 19.00 -10.57
C ASN A 183 7.28 19.82 -10.12
N GLN A 184 7.51 21.10 -9.87
CA GLN A 184 6.49 22.06 -9.50
C GLN A 184 5.61 22.42 -10.70
N ILE A 185 4.32 22.60 -10.44
CA ILE A 185 3.42 23.22 -11.42
C ILE A 185 3.99 24.60 -11.79
N PRO A 186 4.10 24.95 -13.09
CA PRO A 186 4.61 26.24 -13.51
C PRO A 186 3.86 27.40 -12.84
N GLN A 187 4.60 28.36 -12.30
CA GLN A 187 4.04 29.45 -11.49
C GLN A 187 2.99 30.28 -12.26
N ASN A 188 3.18 30.46 -13.56
CA ASN A 188 2.28 31.20 -14.45
C ASN A 188 0.96 30.46 -14.73
N GLU A 189 0.87 29.16 -14.43
CA GLU A 189 -0.33 28.35 -14.65
C GLU A 189 -0.91 27.82 -13.34
N LYS A 190 -0.29 28.10 -12.17
CA LYS A 190 -0.69 27.53 -10.87
C LYS A 190 -2.20 27.68 -10.61
N GLU A 191 -2.76 28.87 -10.89
CA GLU A 191 -4.18 29.16 -10.66
C GLU A 191 -5.13 28.41 -11.60
N ASP A 192 -4.62 27.85 -12.71
CA ASP A 192 -5.43 27.03 -13.60
C ASP A 192 -5.66 25.62 -13.07
N TYR A 193 -4.85 25.15 -12.11
CA TYR A 193 -4.98 23.83 -11.50
C TYR A 193 -5.94 23.87 -10.32
N ASP A 194 -6.74 22.83 -10.17
CA ASP A 194 -7.70 22.71 -9.06
C ASP A 194 -7.70 21.32 -8.41
N ARG A 195 -6.96 20.38 -9.00
CA ARG A 195 -6.91 18.97 -8.57
C ARG A 195 -5.52 18.38 -8.73
N ILE A 196 -5.16 17.50 -7.82
CA ILE A 196 -3.94 16.70 -7.86
C ILE A 196 -4.30 15.21 -7.75
N GLY A 197 -3.67 14.38 -8.57
CA GLY A 197 -3.84 12.93 -8.61
C GLY A 197 -2.62 12.21 -8.03
N LEU A 198 -2.86 11.27 -7.11
CA LEU A 198 -1.85 10.34 -6.59
C LEU A 198 -2.09 8.94 -7.15
N VAL A 199 -1.08 8.38 -7.80
CA VAL A 199 -1.05 6.96 -8.16
C VAL A 199 -0.23 6.24 -7.12
N ILE A 200 -0.89 5.39 -6.34
CA ILE A 200 -0.31 4.66 -5.21
C ILE A 200 -0.37 3.17 -5.53
N ARG A 201 0.75 2.46 -5.35
CA ARG A 201 0.80 0.99 -5.45
C ARG A 201 0.02 0.39 -4.30
N ALA A 202 0.47 0.67 -3.08
CA ALA A 202 -0.14 0.16 -1.86
C ALA A 202 0.08 1.11 -0.68
N PHE A 203 -0.76 0.95 0.34
CA PHE A 203 -0.43 1.35 1.69
C PHE A 203 0.10 0.14 2.45
N ARG A 204 1.32 0.25 2.97
CA ARG A 204 1.94 -0.81 3.77
C ARG A 204 1.82 -0.45 5.24
N TYR A 205 1.41 -1.41 6.04
CA TYR A 205 1.25 -1.28 7.49
C TYR A 205 2.17 -2.25 8.21
N TYR A 206 2.70 -1.81 9.34
CA TYR A 206 3.41 -2.63 10.30
C TYR A 206 2.66 -2.64 11.64
N PHE A 207 2.36 -3.81 12.17
CA PHE A 207 1.72 -3.98 13.48
C PHE A 207 2.69 -4.49 14.54
N ASN A 208 2.48 -4.05 15.78
CA ASN A 208 3.34 -4.42 16.90
C ASN A 208 3.25 -5.94 17.19
N PRO A 209 4.36 -6.63 17.51
CA PRO A 209 4.35 -8.05 17.85
C PRO A 209 3.44 -8.44 19.03
N ASN A 210 3.17 -7.50 19.96
CA ASN A 210 2.26 -7.74 21.08
C ASN A 210 0.79 -7.70 20.66
N ASP A 211 0.48 -7.01 19.56
CA ASP A 211 -0.88 -6.90 19.02
C ASP A 211 -1.14 -7.97 17.95
N ILE A 212 -0.11 -8.38 17.20
CA ILE A 212 -0.15 -9.45 16.19
C ILE A 212 1.03 -10.43 16.40
N PRO A 213 0.80 -11.58 17.05
CA PRO A 213 1.85 -12.53 17.36
C PRO A 213 2.36 -13.26 16.12
N GLU A 214 1.55 -13.47 15.08
CA GLU A 214 1.98 -14.14 13.84
C GLU A 214 2.92 -13.27 13.01
N ASN A 215 4.18 -13.71 12.85
CA ASN A 215 5.20 -12.96 12.10
C ASN A 215 4.76 -12.65 10.65
N ALA A 216 4.01 -13.56 10.03
CA ALA A 216 3.52 -13.41 8.67
C ALA A 216 2.53 -12.24 8.49
N TYR A 217 1.83 -11.79 9.55
CA TYR A 217 0.78 -10.77 9.49
C TYR A 217 1.27 -9.39 9.91
N ARG A 218 2.52 -9.26 10.36
CA ARG A 218 3.03 -7.99 10.88
C ARG A 218 3.18 -6.93 9.81
N TYR A 219 3.50 -7.33 8.57
CA TYR A 219 3.53 -6.44 7.43
C TYR A 219 2.42 -6.76 6.45
N VAL A 220 1.56 -5.79 6.16
CA VAL A 220 0.41 -5.97 5.27
C VAL A 220 0.31 -4.81 4.29
N ASP A 221 0.20 -5.14 3.00
CA ASP A 221 -0.05 -4.19 1.92
C ASP A 221 -1.55 -4.18 1.55
N LEU A 222 -2.14 -2.99 1.49
CA LEU A 222 -3.44 -2.75 0.84
C LEU A 222 -3.21 -2.28 -0.59
N ILE A 223 -3.43 -3.17 -1.54
CA ILE A 223 -3.07 -2.99 -2.95
C ILE A 223 -4.09 -2.12 -3.67
N LEU A 224 -3.69 -0.93 -4.11
CA LEU A 224 -4.52 0.00 -4.90
C LEU A 224 -4.22 -0.09 -6.40
N ASN A 225 -2.95 -0.25 -6.76
CA ASN A 225 -2.52 -0.46 -8.13
C ASN A 225 -1.46 -1.54 -8.15
N LYS A 226 -1.71 -2.60 -8.93
CA LYS A 226 -0.72 -3.64 -9.13
C LYS A 226 0.48 -3.06 -9.91
N PRO A 227 1.72 -3.37 -9.52
CA PRO A 227 2.85 -3.21 -10.42
C PRO A 227 2.59 -3.98 -11.71
N THR A 228 3.10 -3.47 -12.82
CA THR A 228 3.16 -4.25 -14.07
C THR A 228 4.50 -4.98 -14.08
N PRO A 229 4.57 -6.26 -13.66
CA PRO A 229 5.81 -7.00 -13.77
C PRO A 229 6.15 -7.20 -15.25
N PRO A 230 7.44 -7.22 -15.63
CA PRO A 230 7.85 -7.75 -16.92
C PRO A 230 7.30 -9.17 -17.12
N ALA A 231 6.67 -9.42 -18.27
CA ALA A 231 6.24 -10.76 -18.65
C ALA A 231 7.48 -11.59 -19.02
N PHE A 232 7.87 -12.50 -18.14
CA PHE A 232 8.93 -13.48 -18.40
C PHE A 232 8.32 -14.86 -18.71
N PRO A 233 8.92 -15.66 -19.62
CA PRO A 233 8.53 -17.05 -19.83
C PRO A 233 8.60 -17.84 -18.51
N GLY A 234 7.56 -18.61 -18.17
CA GLY A 234 7.48 -19.35 -16.90
C GLY A 234 6.72 -18.64 -15.77
N MET A 235 6.09 -17.49 -16.04
CA MET A 235 5.23 -16.76 -15.10
C MET A 235 3.72 -17.03 -15.31
N GLU A 236 3.35 -17.97 -16.17
CA GLU A 236 1.96 -18.16 -16.62
C GLU A 236 1.01 -18.53 -15.46
N ASP A 237 1.51 -19.21 -14.44
CA ASP A 237 0.75 -19.66 -13.27
C ASP A 237 0.93 -18.77 -12.02
N VAL A 238 1.70 -17.68 -12.12
CA VAL A 238 1.97 -16.80 -10.98
C VAL A 238 0.75 -15.94 -10.65
N VAL A 239 0.28 -16.06 -9.42
CA VAL A 239 -0.83 -15.25 -8.91
C VAL A 239 -0.29 -13.96 -8.32
N PHE A 240 -0.43 -12.86 -9.05
CA PHE A 240 -0.06 -11.53 -8.57
C PHE A 240 -1.16 -10.92 -7.70
N ALA A 241 -0.75 -9.95 -6.87
CA ALA A 241 -1.70 -9.13 -6.15
C ALA A 241 -2.50 -8.24 -7.11
N GLU A 242 -3.77 -8.06 -6.78
CA GLU A 242 -4.71 -7.26 -7.54
C GLU A 242 -5.23 -6.11 -6.69
N ARG A 243 -5.78 -5.09 -7.36
CA ARG A 243 -6.46 -4.00 -6.66
C ARG A 243 -7.52 -4.57 -5.71
N GLY A 244 -7.48 -4.15 -4.46
CA GLY A 244 -8.39 -4.59 -3.40
C GLY A 244 -7.85 -5.74 -2.57
N ASP A 245 -6.73 -6.37 -2.94
CA ASP A 245 -6.10 -7.43 -2.14
C ASP A 245 -5.50 -6.87 -0.85
N VAL A 246 -5.69 -7.62 0.24
CA VAL A 246 -4.89 -7.53 1.46
C VAL A 246 -3.76 -8.54 1.34
N SER A 247 -2.52 -8.05 1.26
CA SER A 247 -1.35 -8.87 0.94
C SER A 247 -0.29 -8.81 2.04
N PRO A 248 -0.16 -9.87 2.87
CA PRO A 248 0.96 -10.00 3.78
C PRO A 248 2.30 -10.07 3.05
N VAL A 249 3.34 -9.50 3.67
CA VAL A 249 4.71 -9.50 3.15
C VAL A 249 5.50 -10.66 3.76
N ILE A 250 5.89 -11.62 2.92
CA ILE A 250 6.68 -12.79 3.32
C ILE A 250 8.13 -12.59 2.90
N PHE A 251 9.01 -12.41 3.86
CA PHE A 251 10.43 -12.20 3.64
C PHE A 251 11.14 -13.51 3.33
N ASP A 252 12.13 -13.44 2.43
CA ASP A 252 13.09 -14.53 2.27
C ASP A 252 13.88 -14.74 3.57
N HIS A 253 14.29 -15.98 3.85
CA HIS A 253 15.04 -16.39 5.04
C HIS A 253 16.35 -15.61 5.26
N GLN A 254 16.94 -15.04 4.20
CA GLN A 254 18.15 -14.22 4.29
C GLN A 254 17.87 -12.75 4.58
N SER A 255 16.61 -12.34 4.70
CA SER A 255 16.26 -10.96 5.02
C SER A 255 16.76 -10.54 6.42
N PRO A 256 16.89 -9.23 6.70
CA PRO A 256 17.14 -8.71 8.04
C PRO A 256 16.21 -9.31 9.11
N GLN A 257 16.77 -9.81 10.20
CA GLN A 257 16.01 -10.42 11.30
C GLN A 257 15.15 -9.38 12.01
N SER A 258 15.58 -8.12 12.03
CA SER A 258 14.79 -7.02 12.58
C SER A 258 13.46 -6.81 11.86
N PHE A 259 13.26 -7.32 10.64
CA PHE A 259 11.98 -7.24 9.93
C PHE A 259 10.87 -8.04 10.60
N VAL A 260 11.16 -9.02 11.46
CA VAL A 260 10.06 -9.65 12.20
C VAL A 260 9.68 -8.90 13.46
N THR A 261 10.59 -8.14 14.07
CA THR A 261 10.39 -7.55 15.41
C THR A 261 10.27 -6.03 15.43
N SER A 262 10.48 -5.35 14.30
CA SER A 262 10.49 -3.88 14.24
C SER A 262 9.99 -3.37 12.89
N PRO A 263 9.58 -2.09 12.78
CA PRO A 263 9.16 -1.48 11.51
C PRO A 263 10.33 -1.17 10.55
N SER A 264 11.48 -1.85 10.67
CA SER A 264 12.72 -1.51 9.97
C SER A 264 12.68 -1.70 8.45
N LEU A 265 11.69 -2.42 7.90
CA LEU A 265 11.40 -2.41 6.46
C LEU A 265 10.97 -1.02 5.98
N ILE A 266 10.14 -0.34 6.77
CA ILE A 266 9.61 1.01 6.49
C ILE A 266 10.61 2.08 6.91
N PHE A 267 11.41 1.79 7.94
CA PHE A 267 12.44 2.67 8.50
C PHE A 267 13.81 2.01 8.45
N PRO A 268 14.51 2.08 7.30
CA PRO A 268 15.84 1.51 7.16
C PRO A 268 16.86 2.03 8.17
N GLU A 269 16.65 3.22 8.74
CA GLU A 269 17.47 3.77 9.83
C GLU A 269 17.39 2.96 11.14
N LEU A 270 16.34 2.15 11.31
CA LEU A 270 16.19 1.22 12.44
C LEU A 270 16.92 -0.11 12.19
N LEU A 271 17.43 -0.35 10.98
CA LEU A 271 18.20 -1.56 10.67
C LEU A 271 19.51 -1.56 11.45
N PRO A 272 19.82 -2.64 12.19
CA PRO A 272 21.16 -2.85 12.72
C PRO A 272 22.19 -2.83 11.59
N LYS A 273 23.36 -2.21 11.82
CA LYS A 273 24.39 -2.06 10.79
C LYS A 273 24.87 -3.40 10.21
N ASN A 274 24.87 -4.45 11.03
CA ASN A 274 25.24 -5.82 10.64
C ASN A 274 24.15 -6.53 9.81
N GLU A 275 22.95 -5.96 9.70
CA GLU A 275 21.83 -6.49 8.92
C GLU A 275 21.58 -5.70 7.63
N LEU A 276 22.38 -4.67 7.34
CA LEU A 276 22.31 -3.93 6.08
C LEU A 276 22.79 -4.79 4.92
N LYS A 277 21.84 -5.47 4.26
CA LYS A 277 22.08 -6.31 3.08
C LYS A 277 20.88 -6.24 2.13
N PRO A 278 21.07 -6.57 0.84
CA PRO A 278 19.96 -6.80 -0.07
C PRO A 278 19.02 -7.87 0.50
N TYR A 279 17.72 -7.71 0.24
CA TYR A 279 16.70 -8.64 0.67
C TYR A 279 15.64 -8.80 -0.42
N SER A 280 14.78 -9.78 -0.24
CA SER A 280 13.65 -10.03 -1.13
C SER A 280 12.46 -10.46 -0.29
N PHE A 281 11.27 -10.15 -0.79
CA PHE A 281 10.03 -10.58 -0.19
C PHE A 281 9.07 -11.01 -1.29
N PHE A 282 8.07 -11.79 -0.88
CA PHE A 282 7.00 -12.29 -1.70
C PHE A 282 5.69 -11.79 -1.12
N GLU A 283 4.73 -11.51 -2.01
CA GLU A 283 3.36 -11.26 -1.61
C GLU A 283 2.67 -12.59 -1.34
N SER A 284 1.95 -12.68 -0.24
CA SER A 284 1.05 -13.78 0.06
C SER A 284 -0.38 -13.27 0.20
N PHE A 285 -1.34 -14.17 0.33
CA PHE A 285 -2.75 -13.83 0.39
C PHE A 285 -3.44 -14.56 1.52
N ILE A 286 -4.38 -13.88 2.15
CA ILE A 286 -5.16 -14.41 3.27
C ILE A 286 -6.46 -15.01 2.70
N ASP A 287 -6.82 -16.20 3.17
CA ASP A 287 -8.13 -16.79 2.92
C ASP A 287 -9.19 -16.07 3.77
N ALA A 288 -10.17 -15.48 3.10
CA ALA A 288 -11.18 -14.63 3.74
C ALA A 288 -12.13 -15.42 4.67
N SER A 289 -12.19 -16.75 4.52
CA SER A 289 -13.07 -17.64 5.31
C SER A 289 -12.42 -18.23 6.56
N SER A 290 -11.09 -18.25 6.63
CA SER A 290 -10.35 -18.93 7.70
C SER A 290 -9.26 -18.06 8.31
N GLY A 291 -8.90 -16.96 7.66
CA GLY A 291 -7.76 -16.13 8.07
C GLY A 291 -6.42 -16.84 7.97
N SER A 292 -6.32 -17.99 7.30
CA SER A 292 -5.06 -18.68 7.01
C SER A 292 -4.44 -18.14 5.72
N LEU A 293 -3.12 -18.28 5.54
CA LEU A 293 -2.53 -17.99 4.24
C LEU A 293 -2.99 -19.01 3.19
N LEU A 294 -3.19 -18.52 1.96
CA LEU A 294 -3.55 -19.31 0.80
C LEU A 294 -2.30 -19.93 0.19
N LYS A 295 -2.39 -21.23 -0.13
CA LYS A 295 -1.41 -21.98 -0.93
C LYS A 295 -1.65 -21.64 -2.39
N MET A 296 -0.84 -20.72 -2.90
CA MET A 296 -0.83 -20.34 -4.31
C MET A 296 -0.46 -21.53 -5.22
N PRO A 297 -0.97 -21.55 -6.47
CA PRO A 297 -0.59 -22.56 -7.44
C PRO A 297 0.89 -22.42 -7.83
N ASP A 298 1.47 -21.22 -7.73
CA ASP A 298 2.89 -21.05 -7.94
C ASP A 298 3.69 -21.60 -6.75
N GLY A 299 4.63 -22.49 -7.05
CA GLY A 299 5.44 -23.14 -6.03
C GLY A 299 6.33 -22.15 -5.26
N THR A 300 6.65 -20.99 -5.82
CA THR A 300 7.58 -20.03 -5.22
C THR A 300 6.97 -19.29 -4.03
N SER A 301 5.85 -18.59 -4.25
CA SER A 301 5.15 -17.84 -3.19
C SER A 301 4.63 -18.77 -2.11
N THR A 302 4.11 -19.95 -2.50
CA THR A 302 3.69 -21.00 -1.55
C THR A 302 4.87 -21.49 -0.72
N ASN A 303 5.99 -21.89 -1.33
CA ASN A 303 7.12 -22.39 -0.56
C ASN A 303 7.68 -21.33 0.40
N ALA A 304 7.73 -20.07 -0.02
CA ALA A 304 8.11 -18.97 0.87
C ALA A 304 7.11 -18.84 2.03
N ALA A 305 5.82 -18.67 1.75
CA ALA A 305 4.79 -18.47 2.77
C ALA A 305 4.71 -19.60 3.80
N PHE A 306 5.08 -20.83 3.45
CA PHE A 306 5.01 -22.00 4.33
C PHE A 306 6.38 -22.52 4.79
N GLY A 307 7.40 -21.67 4.80
CA GLY A 307 8.64 -21.89 5.56
C GLY A 307 9.75 -22.67 4.86
N PHE A 308 9.64 -22.97 3.56
CA PHE A 308 10.72 -23.64 2.84
C PHE A 308 11.94 -22.73 2.60
N ASN A 309 11.80 -21.40 2.74
CA ASN A 309 12.87 -20.40 2.63
C ASN A 309 12.42 -19.01 3.14
N SER A 310 11.63 -18.94 4.21
CA SER A 310 11.13 -17.66 4.73
C SER A 310 11.57 -17.35 6.15
N LEU A 311 11.76 -16.07 6.41
CA LEU A 311 12.02 -15.52 7.75
C LEU A 311 10.74 -15.46 8.61
N ASN A 312 9.58 -15.28 7.99
CA ASN A 312 8.28 -15.14 8.65
C ASN A 312 7.23 -16.06 8.01
N PRO A 313 7.36 -17.39 8.18
CA PRO A 313 6.40 -18.34 7.64
C PRO A 313 5.02 -18.18 8.27
N ALA A 314 4.01 -18.76 7.61
CA ALA A 314 2.69 -19.00 8.19
C ALA A 314 2.82 -19.87 9.45
N GLU A 315 2.01 -19.58 10.46
CA GLU A 315 1.94 -20.42 11.66
C GLU A 315 1.24 -21.75 11.36
N ASN A 316 0.30 -21.77 10.40
CA ASN A 316 -0.39 -22.97 9.97
C ASN A 316 0.12 -23.50 8.60
N TYR A 317 1.00 -24.49 8.64
CA TYR A 317 1.57 -25.15 7.46
C TYR A 317 0.56 -25.93 6.59
N SER A 318 -0.62 -26.25 7.13
CA SER A 318 -1.67 -26.95 6.37
C SER A 318 -2.28 -26.06 5.28
N GLY A 319 -2.36 -24.74 5.50
CA GLY A 319 -2.84 -23.71 4.56
C GLY A 319 -4.21 -24.01 3.92
N VAL A 320 -4.68 -23.09 3.07
CA VAL A 320 -5.90 -23.29 2.25
C VAL A 320 -5.51 -23.26 0.78
N LEU A 321 -5.88 -24.27 0.00
CA LEU A 321 -5.57 -24.29 -1.43
C LEU A 321 -6.27 -23.11 -2.14
N TYR A 322 -5.49 -22.35 -2.91
CA TYR A 322 -6.03 -21.33 -3.79
C TYR A 322 -6.73 -21.99 -4.98
N THR A 323 -7.98 -21.61 -5.20
CA THR A 323 -8.82 -22.05 -6.31
C THR A 323 -9.26 -20.88 -7.18
N ASN A 324 -9.56 -19.71 -6.57
CA ASN A 324 -9.98 -18.52 -7.30
C ASN A 324 -9.85 -17.24 -6.45
N ASN A 325 -10.04 -16.08 -7.10
CA ASN A 325 -9.85 -14.76 -6.50
C ASN A 325 -10.84 -14.39 -5.39
N SER A 326 -12.01 -15.03 -5.31
CA SER A 326 -13.00 -14.74 -4.26
C SER A 326 -12.58 -15.28 -2.88
N GLN A 327 -11.56 -16.12 -2.81
CA GLN A 327 -10.98 -16.57 -1.54
C GLN A 327 -10.08 -15.53 -0.90
N LYS A 328 -9.50 -14.59 -1.68
CA LYS A 328 -8.58 -13.60 -1.15
C LYS A 328 -9.34 -12.62 -0.26
N LEU A 329 -8.82 -12.36 0.93
CA LEU A 329 -9.28 -11.26 1.77
C LEU A 329 -9.12 -9.94 1.01
N LYS A 330 -10.20 -9.16 0.99
CA LYS A 330 -10.25 -7.86 0.31
C LYS A 330 -10.47 -6.75 1.33
N PHE A 331 -9.96 -5.56 1.03
CA PHE A 331 -10.32 -4.34 1.73
C PHE A 331 -11.34 -3.53 0.91
N LYS A 332 -12.02 -2.57 1.55
CA LYS A 332 -13.00 -1.74 0.87
C LYS A 332 -12.31 -0.81 -0.13
N LEU A 333 -12.62 -0.98 -1.41
CA LEU A 333 -12.12 -0.08 -2.44
C LEU A 333 -12.91 1.22 -2.48
N PRO A 334 -12.25 2.35 -2.81
CA PRO A 334 -12.93 3.58 -3.18
C PRO A 334 -13.95 3.29 -4.29
N THR A 335 -15.15 3.88 -4.21
CA THR A 335 -16.22 3.63 -5.19
C THR A 335 -15.77 3.91 -6.63
N SER A 336 -14.96 4.94 -6.84
CA SER A 336 -14.37 5.29 -8.14
C SER A 336 -13.42 4.23 -8.70
N ALA A 337 -12.90 3.34 -7.85
CA ALA A 337 -12.00 2.27 -8.27
C ALA A 337 -12.74 1.01 -8.76
N LYS A 338 -14.02 0.85 -8.40
CA LYS A 338 -14.82 -0.36 -8.70
C LYS A 338 -15.19 -0.50 -10.17
N SER A 339 -15.32 0.63 -10.88
CA SER A 339 -15.67 0.66 -12.31
C SER A 339 -14.47 0.50 -13.23
N LEU A 340 -13.25 0.51 -12.69
CA LEU A 340 -12.01 0.39 -13.46
C LEU A 340 -11.75 -1.06 -13.87
N LYS A 341 -11.19 -1.26 -15.06
CA LYS A 341 -10.68 -2.58 -15.44
C LYS A 341 -9.48 -2.94 -14.58
N LYS A 342 -9.16 -4.23 -14.55
CA LYS A 342 -8.02 -4.81 -13.79
C LYS A 342 -6.69 -4.08 -14.03
N ASP A 343 -6.47 -3.60 -15.24
CA ASP A 343 -5.21 -2.96 -15.67
C ASP A 343 -5.29 -1.43 -15.73
N ASP A 344 -6.49 -0.84 -15.56
CA ASP A 344 -6.65 0.60 -15.58
C ASP A 344 -6.12 1.19 -14.26
N PRO A 345 -5.27 2.24 -14.25
CA PRO A 345 -4.78 2.86 -13.04
C PRO A 345 -5.92 3.49 -12.22
N TYR A 346 -5.93 3.21 -10.92
CA TYR A 346 -6.66 4.00 -9.96
C TYR A 346 -5.84 5.23 -9.59
N ILE A 347 -6.46 6.39 -9.74
CA ILE A 347 -5.88 7.69 -9.40
C ILE A 347 -6.69 8.26 -8.25
N LEU A 348 -6.03 8.46 -7.10
CA LEU A 348 -6.63 9.20 -6.01
C LEU A 348 -6.59 10.70 -6.36
N VAL A 349 -7.72 11.24 -6.79
CA VAL A 349 -7.87 12.66 -7.10
C VAL A 349 -8.35 13.40 -5.85
N VAL A 350 -7.64 14.46 -5.49
CA VAL A 350 -7.95 15.32 -4.35
C VAL A 350 -7.88 16.79 -4.78
N ASP A 351 -8.70 17.64 -4.15
CA ASP A 351 -8.73 19.07 -4.44
C ASP A 351 -7.40 19.73 -4.14
N LEU A 352 -6.91 20.55 -5.06
CA LEU A 352 -5.69 21.32 -4.93
C LEU A 352 -6.04 22.77 -4.55
N ASN A 353 -5.91 23.10 -3.27
CA ASN A 353 -6.03 24.48 -2.84
C ASN A 353 -4.76 25.27 -3.20
N ASN A 354 -4.82 26.03 -4.29
CA ASN A 354 -3.71 26.85 -4.81
C ASN A 354 -3.55 28.23 -4.16
N THR A 355 -4.43 28.61 -3.24
CA THR A 355 -4.45 29.94 -2.61
C THR A 355 -3.41 30.14 -1.51
N LYS A 356 -2.72 29.07 -1.10
CA LYS A 356 -1.71 29.09 -0.03
C LYS A 356 -0.32 28.76 -0.56
N GLY A 357 0.69 29.37 0.05
CA GLY A 357 2.08 28.93 -0.09
C GLY A 357 2.91 29.55 -1.22
N GLU A 358 4.24 29.52 -1.04
CA GLU A 358 5.20 30.03 -2.02
C GLU A 358 5.71 28.90 -2.92
N LYS A 359 5.56 29.08 -4.24
CA LYS A 359 6.11 28.25 -5.33
C LYS A 359 5.72 26.78 -5.26
N GLY A 360 4.74 26.37 -6.08
CA GLY A 360 4.47 25.01 -6.61
C GLY A 360 4.70 23.73 -5.77
N ASN A 361 4.96 23.82 -4.46
CA ASN A 361 5.14 22.70 -3.55
C ASN A 361 3.77 22.18 -3.12
N LEU A 362 3.73 20.87 -2.84
CA LEU A 362 2.51 20.18 -2.43
C LEU A 362 2.59 19.82 -0.96
N LEU A 363 1.47 19.85 -0.25
CA LEU A 363 1.32 19.32 1.09
C LEU A 363 0.15 18.35 1.12
N PHE A 364 0.41 17.11 1.55
CA PHE A 364 -0.58 16.08 1.79
C PHE A 364 -0.69 15.82 3.29
N ASN A 365 -1.82 16.13 3.90
CA ASN A 365 -2.13 15.75 5.27
C ASN A 365 -2.75 14.35 5.27
N VAL A 366 -2.17 13.43 6.01
CA VAL A 366 -2.53 12.00 6.00
C VAL A 366 -2.81 11.53 7.43
N SER A 367 -3.95 10.88 7.64
CA SER A 367 -4.32 10.26 8.91
C SER A 367 -4.24 8.75 8.84
N VAL A 368 -3.57 8.14 9.83
CA VAL A 368 -3.47 6.69 9.98
C VAL A 368 -3.75 6.31 11.43
N ASP A 369 -4.89 5.68 11.68
CA ASP A 369 -5.29 5.09 12.97
C ASP A 369 -6.48 4.16 12.75
N LYS A 370 -6.65 3.17 13.63
CA LYS A 370 -7.69 2.12 13.54
C LYS A 370 -7.77 1.45 12.16
N VAL A 371 -6.61 1.11 11.61
CA VAL A 371 -6.49 0.53 10.26
C VAL A 371 -7.07 -0.87 10.23
N LEU A 372 -6.83 -1.67 11.25
CA LEU A 372 -7.38 -3.03 11.30
C LEU A 372 -8.57 -3.04 12.25
N PHE A 373 -9.72 -3.46 11.73
CA PHE A 373 -10.92 -3.76 12.48
C PHE A 373 -11.22 -5.25 12.38
N TRP A 374 -11.59 -5.87 13.49
CA TRP A 374 -12.12 -7.24 13.47
C TRP A 374 -13.13 -7.47 14.58
N ASN A 375 -14.01 -8.42 14.32
CA ASN A 375 -14.93 -8.95 15.30
C ASN A 375 -14.27 -10.12 16.03
N SER A 376 -14.22 -10.06 17.35
CA SER A 376 -13.73 -11.16 18.16
C SER A 376 -14.65 -11.49 19.32
N ALA A 377 -14.71 -12.77 19.65
CA ALA A 377 -15.27 -13.24 20.90
C ALA A 377 -14.24 -13.23 22.04
N SER A 378 -12.95 -12.99 21.73
CA SER A 378 -11.89 -12.85 22.74
C SER A 378 -12.02 -11.54 23.52
N ALA A 379 -11.58 -11.60 24.78
CA ALA A 379 -11.52 -10.43 25.65
C ALA A 379 -10.24 -9.61 25.44
N ASP A 380 -9.16 -10.22 24.91
CA ASP A 380 -7.92 -9.50 24.62
C ASP A 380 -8.07 -8.60 23.38
N ASN A 381 -7.05 -7.76 23.14
CA ASN A 381 -6.95 -6.91 21.95
C ASN A 381 -5.80 -7.40 21.06
N ILE A 382 -5.67 -8.73 20.94
CA ILE A 382 -4.65 -9.37 20.11
C ILE A 382 -5.38 -9.91 18.88
N PHE A 383 -4.86 -9.63 17.69
CA PHE A 383 -5.40 -10.19 16.46
C PHE A 383 -4.56 -11.39 16.05
N SER A 384 -5.14 -12.58 16.14
CA SER A 384 -4.42 -13.83 15.88
C SER A 384 -5.28 -14.85 15.11
N PRO A 385 -5.67 -14.58 13.86
CA PRO A 385 -6.63 -15.42 13.13
C PRO A 385 -6.11 -16.83 12.82
N GLN A 386 -4.78 -17.05 12.83
CA GLN A 386 -4.22 -18.38 12.59
C GLN A 386 -4.23 -19.24 13.85
N LEU A 387 -4.00 -18.64 15.02
CA LEU A 387 -3.88 -19.34 16.29
C LEU A 387 -5.19 -19.36 17.09
N ASP A 388 -6.03 -18.33 16.93
CA ASP A 388 -7.32 -18.18 17.59
C ASP A 388 -8.50 -18.22 16.59
N ALA A 389 -9.39 -19.18 16.78
CA ALA A 389 -10.63 -19.27 16.01
C ALA A 389 -11.62 -18.14 16.33
N ALA A 390 -11.48 -17.45 17.47
CA ALA A 390 -12.28 -16.28 17.83
C ALA A 390 -12.03 -15.10 16.87
N ASP A 391 -10.81 -14.97 16.34
CA ASP A 391 -10.39 -13.88 15.45
C ASP A 391 -10.53 -14.20 13.96
N ARG A 392 -10.96 -15.42 13.62
CA ARG A 392 -11.07 -15.82 12.22
C ARG A 392 -12.14 -15.02 11.48
N PRO A 393 -11.79 -14.44 10.32
CA PRO A 393 -12.78 -13.79 9.47
C PRO A 393 -13.73 -14.80 8.88
N ASN A 394 -14.93 -14.35 8.53
CA ASN A 394 -15.75 -14.98 7.50
C ASN A 394 -16.29 -13.94 6.49
N ALA A 395 -15.57 -12.82 6.38
CA ALA A 395 -15.78 -11.81 5.37
C ALA A 395 -15.52 -12.41 3.98
N THR A 396 -16.40 -12.13 3.03
CA THR A 396 -16.32 -12.56 1.63
C THR A 396 -15.97 -11.40 0.70
N ASN A 397 -16.03 -10.15 1.16
CA ASN A 397 -15.65 -8.97 0.41
C ASN A 397 -15.18 -7.84 1.34
N GLY A 398 -14.53 -6.82 0.77
CA GLY A 398 -14.03 -5.69 1.54
C GLY A 398 -15.12 -4.74 2.05
N GLU A 399 -16.39 -4.98 1.74
CA GLU A 399 -17.55 -4.16 2.16
C GLU A 399 -18.34 -4.81 3.29
N ASP A 400 -17.85 -5.92 3.85
CA ASP A 400 -18.64 -6.71 4.78
C ASP A 400 -19.14 -5.86 5.97
N ASN A 401 -20.42 -6.07 6.25
CA ASN A 401 -21.28 -5.14 6.93
C ASN A 401 -21.04 -5.20 8.44
N LEU A 402 -20.77 -4.03 9.03
CA LEU A 402 -20.57 -3.85 10.46
C LEU A 402 -21.73 -4.36 11.32
N ALA A 403 -22.92 -4.59 10.76
CA ALA A 403 -24.15 -4.85 11.52
C ALA A 403 -24.74 -6.28 11.44
N THR A 404 -24.02 -7.28 10.92
CA THR A 404 -24.60 -8.63 10.74
C THR A 404 -24.13 -9.63 11.80
N THR A 405 -25.07 -10.20 12.55
CA THR A 405 -24.77 -11.21 13.59
C THR A 405 -24.30 -12.57 13.06
N ALA A 406 -24.37 -12.79 11.76
CA ALA A 406 -23.95 -14.03 11.11
C ALA A 406 -22.48 -14.01 10.66
N ARG A 407 -21.80 -12.85 10.72
CA ARG A 407 -20.45 -12.68 10.18
C ARG A 407 -19.52 -11.96 11.15
N LYS A 408 -18.30 -12.48 11.26
CA LYS A 408 -17.17 -11.80 11.88
C LYS A 408 -16.47 -10.97 10.83
N ASN A 409 -16.55 -9.67 11.01
CA ASN A 409 -15.85 -8.72 10.16
C ASN A 409 -14.35 -8.80 10.38
N LEU A 410 -13.61 -8.62 9.29
CA LEU A 410 -12.18 -8.35 9.26
C LEU A 410 -11.95 -7.35 8.15
N ILE A 411 -11.70 -6.10 8.53
CA ILE A 411 -11.64 -4.98 7.59
C ILE A 411 -10.33 -4.26 7.80
N PHE A 412 -9.61 -4.09 6.71
CA PHE A 412 -8.49 -3.16 6.65
C PHE A 412 -8.98 -1.84 6.05
N HIS A 413 -8.79 -0.75 6.76
CA HIS A 413 -9.19 0.58 6.37
C HIS A 413 -8.04 1.32 5.68
N LEU A 414 -8.39 2.08 4.64
CA LEU A 414 -7.46 3.00 4.01
C LEU A 414 -7.21 4.21 4.93
N PRO A 415 -6.13 4.99 4.73
CA PRO A 415 -5.95 6.20 5.50
C PRO A 415 -6.94 7.30 5.06
N THR A 416 -6.96 8.43 5.75
CA THR A 416 -7.59 9.66 5.24
C THR A 416 -6.53 10.57 4.64
N ILE A 417 -6.73 11.12 3.44
CA ILE A 417 -5.76 12.03 2.78
C ILE A 417 -6.44 13.34 2.36
N ARG A 418 -5.76 14.47 2.57
CA ARG A 418 -6.15 15.81 2.09
C ARG A 418 -4.94 16.55 1.51
N SER A 419 -5.14 17.36 0.47
CA SER A 419 -4.08 18.12 -0.19
C SER A 419 -4.27 19.64 -0.14
N GLU A 420 -3.16 20.38 -0.11
CA GLU A 420 -3.09 21.83 -0.30
C GLU A 420 -1.72 22.24 -0.89
N THR A 421 -1.61 23.42 -1.50
CA THR A 421 -0.27 23.96 -1.84
C THR A 421 0.39 24.65 -0.67
N LYS A 422 1.72 24.60 -0.64
CA LYS A 422 2.55 25.13 0.45
C LYS A 422 3.63 26.08 -0.04
#